data_AF-A0A432GCA3-F1
#
_entry.id   AF-A0A432GCA3-F1
#
_cell.length_a   1.000
_cell.length_b   1.000
_cell.length_c   1.000
_cell.angle_alpha   90.00
_cell.angle_beta   90.00
_cell.angle_gamma   90.00
#
_symmetry.space_group_name_H-M   'P 1'
#
loop_
_entity.id
_entity.type
_entity.pdbx_description
1 polymer ?
#
loop_
_entity_poly.entity_id
_entity_poly.type
_entity_poly.pdbx_seq_one_letter_code
_entity_poly.pdbx_strand_id
1 'polypeptide(L)'
;MAKAELYKITINDGKVMLRIPEQLVGAETASMDDIQAELHLRNLDYVPEQLLEIYNRTSGEFDYLADVETNDYTLQIELSEDESRAYVNIIPPSEEGDPLTMELIIAALEGKNIFQGISSKNIKNIIADKIFYEPALVASGKSVVHGKNGYPELLFIPEKSRPALGTGVKLEEVTVLQKVEEGQELVRLMSATMGENGYSITGKLITAKSGKQYRIRPGRNTRY
;
A
#
# COMPACT_ATOMS: atom_id res chain seq x y z
N MET A 1 -45.58 -8.98 -24.25
CA MET A 1 -44.92 -7.65 -24.22
C MET A 1 -43.64 -7.76 -23.40
N ALA A 2 -42.69 -6.84 -23.55
CA ALA A 2 -41.45 -6.92 -22.77
C ALA A 2 -41.75 -6.56 -21.31
N LYS A 3 -41.36 -7.40 -20.34
CA LYS A 3 -41.54 -7.12 -18.88
C LYS A 3 -41.05 -5.73 -18.46
N ALA A 4 -40.09 -5.15 -19.21
CA ALA A 4 -39.56 -3.81 -19.03
C ALA A 4 -40.59 -2.66 -19.19
N GLU A 5 -41.77 -2.91 -19.78
CA GLU A 5 -42.87 -1.93 -19.84
C GLU A 5 -43.72 -1.92 -18.57
N LEU A 6 -43.69 -3.01 -17.78
CA LEU A 6 -44.52 -3.18 -16.57
C LEU A 6 -43.78 -2.73 -15.31
N TYR A 7 -42.48 -2.99 -15.20
CA TYR A 7 -41.64 -2.48 -14.12
C TYR A 7 -40.18 -2.41 -14.58
N LYS A 8 -39.36 -1.62 -13.89
CA LYS A 8 -37.94 -1.49 -14.19
C LYS A 8 -37.11 -1.39 -12.91
N ILE A 9 -36.16 -2.32 -12.76
CA ILE A 9 -35.17 -2.33 -11.68
C ILE A 9 -33.82 -1.85 -12.23
N THR A 10 -33.27 -0.81 -11.64
CA THR A 10 -31.96 -0.23 -11.98
C THR A 10 -31.13 -0.02 -10.72
N ILE A 11 -29.82 -0.23 -10.82
CA ILE A 11 -28.89 0.05 -9.73
C ILE A 11 -28.16 1.35 -10.07
N ASN A 12 -28.18 2.32 -9.15
CA ASN A 12 -27.51 3.61 -9.32
C ASN A 12 -26.75 3.95 -8.04
N ASP A 13 -25.44 4.19 -8.13
CA ASP A 13 -24.55 4.47 -6.98
C ASP A 13 -24.70 3.47 -5.81
N GLY A 14 -24.81 2.17 -6.10
CA GLY A 14 -24.98 1.14 -5.07
C GLY A 14 -26.38 1.09 -4.45
N LYS A 15 -27.36 1.78 -5.03
CA LYS A 15 -28.76 1.79 -4.59
C LYS A 15 -29.65 1.11 -5.62
N VAL A 16 -30.50 0.20 -5.16
CA VAL A 16 -31.53 -0.43 -5.97
C VAL A 16 -32.70 0.53 -6.10
N MET A 17 -33.01 0.90 -7.34
CA MET A 17 -34.10 1.77 -7.70
C MET A 17 -35.16 0.97 -8.47
N LEU A 18 -36.42 1.07 -8.07
CA LEU A 18 -37.55 0.39 -8.69
C LEU A 18 -38.53 1.42 -9.25
N ARG A 19 -38.94 1.21 -10.50
CA ARG A 19 -39.99 2.00 -11.16
C ARG A 19 -41.16 1.12 -11.51
N ILE A 20 -42.35 1.50 -11.03
CA ILE A 20 -43.63 0.88 -11.36
C ILE A 20 -44.53 1.97 -11.95
N PRO A 21 -44.84 1.93 -13.26
CA PRO A 21 -45.81 2.81 -13.92
C PRO A 21 -47.22 2.65 -13.33
N GLU A 22 -48.08 3.64 -13.57
CA GLU A 22 -49.48 3.60 -13.16
C GLU A 22 -50.20 2.37 -13.74
N GLN A 23 -50.91 1.65 -12.87
CA GLN A 23 -51.63 0.44 -13.25
C GLN A 23 -53.05 0.79 -13.71
N LEU A 24 -53.27 0.75 -15.04
CA LEU A 24 -54.58 1.02 -15.64
C LEU A 24 -55.50 -0.21 -15.60
N VAL A 25 -56.77 0.00 -15.26
CA VAL A 25 -57.78 -1.05 -15.21
C VAL A 25 -57.98 -1.67 -16.60
N GLY A 26 -57.66 -2.96 -16.74
CA GLY A 26 -57.82 -3.72 -17.99
C GLY A 26 -56.54 -3.88 -18.84
N ALA A 27 -55.42 -3.29 -18.43
CA ALA A 27 -54.11 -3.51 -19.03
C ALA A 27 -53.34 -4.63 -18.31
N GLU A 28 -52.29 -5.18 -18.95
CA GLU A 28 -51.29 -5.97 -18.22
C GLU A 28 -50.66 -5.08 -17.14
N THR A 29 -50.57 -5.58 -15.91
CA THR A 29 -50.01 -4.86 -14.75
C THR A 29 -48.78 -5.58 -14.24
N ALA A 30 -47.91 -4.84 -13.54
CA ALA A 30 -46.76 -5.44 -12.88
C ALA A 30 -47.23 -6.40 -11.79
N SER A 31 -46.76 -7.65 -11.80
CA SER A 31 -47.01 -8.59 -10.71
C SER A 31 -45.97 -8.40 -9.61
N MET A 32 -46.42 -8.37 -8.36
CA MET A 32 -45.52 -8.34 -7.20
C MET A 32 -44.60 -9.56 -7.18
N ASP A 33 -45.13 -10.75 -7.49
CA ASP A 33 -44.36 -12.00 -7.54
C ASP A 33 -43.26 -11.94 -8.60
N ASP A 34 -43.51 -11.30 -9.74
CA ASP A 34 -42.50 -11.14 -10.80
C ASP A 34 -41.36 -10.21 -10.37
N ILE A 35 -41.70 -9.10 -9.68
CA ILE A 35 -40.70 -8.17 -9.15
C ILE A 35 -39.84 -8.85 -8.09
N GLN A 36 -40.47 -9.58 -7.16
CA GLN A 36 -39.77 -10.34 -6.14
C GLN A 36 -38.87 -11.42 -6.73
N ALA A 37 -39.36 -12.16 -7.74
CA ALA A 37 -38.57 -13.16 -8.44
C ALA A 37 -37.36 -12.55 -9.15
N GLU A 38 -37.48 -11.36 -9.75
CA GLU A 38 -36.38 -10.69 -10.41
C GLU A 38 -35.35 -10.12 -9.43
N LEU A 39 -35.79 -9.55 -8.30
CA LEU A 39 -34.90 -9.13 -7.22
C LEU A 39 -34.10 -10.32 -6.67
N HIS A 40 -34.77 -11.45 -6.44
CA HIS A 40 -34.13 -12.67 -5.97
C HIS A 40 -33.17 -13.25 -7.02
N LEU A 41 -33.52 -13.22 -8.31
CA LEU A 41 -32.63 -13.70 -9.39
C LEU A 41 -31.38 -12.84 -9.51
N ARG A 42 -31.48 -11.54 -9.17
CA ARG A 42 -30.37 -10.59 -9.14
C ARG A 42 -29.60 -10.58 -7.81
N ASN A 43 -29.95 -11.41 -6.82
CA ASN A 43 -29.41 -11.38 -5.46
C ASN A 43 -29.43 -9.97 -4.84
N LEU A 44 -30.56 -9.27 -4.99
CA LEU A 44 -30.76 -7.96 -4.39
C LEU A 44 -31.66 -8.11 -3.17
N ASP A 45 -31.10 -7.88 -1.99
CA ASP A 45 -31.88 -7.78 -0.77
C ASP A 45 -32.77 -6.53 -0.80
N TYR A 46 -33.95 -6.64 -0.20
CA TYR A 46 -34.91 -5.56 -0.14
C TYR A 46 -35.79 -5.63 1.11
N VAL A 47 -36.29 -4.48 1.54
CA VAL A 47 -37.23 -4.37 2.64
C VAL A 47 -38.66 -4.59 2.09
N PRO A 48 -39.40 -5.63 2.53
CA PRO A 48 -40.74 -5.93 2.00
C PRO A 48 -41.74 -4.80 2.13
N GLU A 49 -41.70 -4.05 3.24
CA GLU A 49 -42.58 -2.89 3.48
C GLU A 49 -42.34 -1.79 2.44
N GLN A 50 -41.07 -1.56 2.09
CA GLN A 50 -40.66 -0.54 1.13
C GLN A 50 -41.06 -0.92 -0.29
N LEU A 51 -40.93 -2.22 -0.64
CA LEU A 51 -41.44 -2.75 -1.90
C LEU A 51 -42.97 -2.57 -2.01
N LEU A 52 -43.71 -2.89 -0.95
CA LEU A 52 -45.17 -2.75 -0.90
C LEU A 52 -45.60 -1.29 -1.05
N GLU A 53 -44.88 -0.36 -0.44
CA GLU A 53 -45.16 1.07 -0.57
C GLU A 53 -45.00 1.56 -2.01
N ILE A 54 -43.89 1.21 -2.67
CA ILE A 54 -43.62 1.57 -4.08
C ILE A 54 -44.67 0.93 -5.00
N TYR A 55 -45.01 -0.33 -4.75
CA TYR A 55 -46.02 -1.06 -5.51
C TYR A 55 -47.41 -0.43 -5.41
N ASN A 56 -47.82 0.04 -4.23
CA ASN A 56 -49.12 0.70 -4.04
C ASN A 56 -49.14 2.13 -4.58
N ARG A 57 -48.00 2.83 -4.56
CA ARG A 57 -47.91 4.22 -5.01
C ARG A 57 -47.97 4.34 -6.53
N THR A 58 -47.43 3.36 -7.26
CA THR A 58 -47.38 3.29 -8.74
C THR A 58 -47.03 4.63 -9.42
N SER A 59 -46.08 5.36 -8.86
CA SER A 59 -45.85 6.77 -9.27
C SER A 59 -45.27 6.93 -10.67
N GLY A 60 -44.79 5.84 -11.28
CA GLY A 60 -44.07 5.89 -12.54
C GLY A 60 -42.69 6.53 -12.45
N GLU A 61 -42.21 6.91 -11.27
CA GLU A 61 -40.85 7.39 -11.02
C GLU A 61 -39.95 6.25 -10.50
N PHE A 62 -38.64 6.51 -10.45
CA PHE A 62 -37.69 5.59 -9.83
C PHE A 62 -37.64 5.84 -8.33
N ASP A 63 -38.06 4.85 -7.56
CA ASP A 63 -38.06 4.87 -6.11
C ASP A 63 -36.92 4.08 -5.52
N TYR A 64 -36.37 4.59 -4.42
CA TYR A 64 -35.37 3.88 -3.65
C TYR A 64 -35.99 2.67 -2.95
N LEU A 65 -35.49 1.47 -3.27
CA LEU A 65 -35.94 0.22 -2.69
C LEU A 65 -35.01 -0.26 -1.57
N ALA A 66 -33.71 -0.30 -1.83
CA ALA A 66 -32.71 -0.81 -0.89
C ALA A 66 -31.30 -0.38 -1.30
N ASP A 67 -30.35 -0.47 -0.38
CA ASP A 67 -28.92 -0.47 -0.71
C ASP A 67 -28.51 -1.86 -1.21
N VAL A 68 -27.57 -1.91 -2.15
CA VAL A 68 -26.96 -3.18 -2.56
C VAL A 68 -26.03 -3.62 -1.42
N GLU A 69 -26.51 -4.56 -0.60
CA GLU A 69 -25.64 -5.23 0.37
C GLU A 69 -24.75 -6.21 -0.40
N THR A 70 -23.47 -5.86 -0.55
CA THR A 70 -22.49 -6.76 -1.15
C THR A 70 -22.00 -7.71 -0.06
N ASN A 71 -22.15 -9.02 -0.28
CA ASN A 71 -21.58 -10.06 0.59
C ASN A 71 -20.05 -10.20 0.47
N ASP A 72 -19.38 -9.19 -0.08
CA ASP A 72 -17.95 -9.19 -0.33
C ASP A 72 -17.20 -8.43 0.75
N TYR A 73 -16.02 -8.93 1.10
CA TYR A 73 -15.08 -8.22 1.96
C TYR A 73 -14.65 -6.91 1.32
N THR A 74 -14.80 -5.81 2.05
CA THR A 74 -14.25 -4.52 1.63
C THR A 74 -12.78 -4.45 2.05
N LEU A 75 -11.89 -4.43 1.07
CA LEU A 75 -10.44 -4.34 1.25
C LEU A 75 -9.96 -2.91 1.03
N GLN A 76 -9.62 -2.21 2.11
CA GLN A 76 -9.03 -0.89 2.05
C GLN A 76 -7.50 -1.01 2.11
N ILE A 77 -6.82 -0.52 1.08
CA ILE A 77 -5.37 -0.57 1.00
C ILE A 77 -4.81 0.84 1.15
N GLU A 78 -3.94 1.00 2.12
CA GLU A 78 -3.23 2.25 2.41
C GLU A 78 -1.74 2.07 2.16
N LEU A 79 -1.14 3.05 1.48
CA LEU A 79 0.31 3.12 1.29
C LEU A 79 0.89 4.16 2.24
N SER A 80 2.09 3.87 2.76
CA SER A 80 2.90 4.85 3.47
C SER A 80 3.35 5.97 2.53
N GLU A 81 3.58 7.18 3.06
CA GLU A 81 4.03 8.35 2.27
C GLU A 81 5.25 8.06 1.38
N ASP A 82 6.18 7.23 1.85
CA ASP A 82 7.41 6.87 1.13
C ASP A 82 7.24 5.74 0.09
N GLU A 83 6.02 5.26 -0.19
CA GLU A 83 5.74 4.08 -1.03
C GLU A 83 6.58 2.84 -0.61
N SER A 84 6.94 2.75 0.67
CA SER A 84 7.83 1.71 1.20
C SER A 84 7.05 0.58 1.89
N ARG A 85 5.81 0.84 2.31
CA ARG A 85 4.95 -0.09 3.04
C ARG A 85 3.51 0.01 2.57
N ALA A 86 2.83 -1.13 2.56
CA ALA A 86 1.40 -1.20 2.32
C ALA A 86 0.70 -1.91 3.48
N TYR A 87 -0.43 -1.34 3.87
CA TYR A 87 -1.32 -1.84 4.89
C TYR A 87 -2.64 -2.22 4.25
N VAL A 88 -3.23 -3.33 4.70
CA VAL A 88 -4.60 -3.70 4.36
C VAL A 88 -5.45 -3.56 5.61
N ASN A 89 -6.60 -2.91 5.46
CA ASN A 89 -7.68 -2.92 6.43
C ASN A 89 -8.85 -3.68 5.81
N ILE A 90 -9.31 -4.72 6.49
CA ILE A 90 -10.34 -5.62 6.00
C ILE A 90 -11.62 -5.33 6.79
N ILE A 91 -12.69 -5.02 6.06
CA ILE A 91 -14.02 -4.83 6.61
C ILE A 91 -14.87 -6.03 6.15
N PRO A 92 -15.31 -6.90 7.07
CA PRO A 92 -16.19 -8.01 6.74
C PRO A 92 -17.58 -7.51 6.31
N PRO A 93 -18.28 -8.26 5.45
CA PRO A 93 -19.67 -7.98 5.09
C PRO A 93 -20.62 -8.16 6.28
N SER A 94 -21.83 -7.57 6.19
CA SER A 94 -22.88 -7.65 7.22
C SER A 94 -23.44 -9.07 7.38
N GLU A 95 -23.58 -9.79 6.27
CA GLU A 95 -24.03 -11.17 6.20
C GLU A 95 -22.81 -12.11 6.01
N GLU A 96 -22.92 -13.38 6.44
CA GLU A 96 -21.88 -14.39 6.18
C GLU A 96 -21.78 -14.68 4.67
N GLY A 97 -20.91 -13.93 3.99
CA GLY A 97 -20.57 -14.12 2.58
C GLY A 97 -19.48 -15.15 2.33
N ASP A 98 -18.93 -15.12 1.11
CA ASP A 98 -17.82 -16.00 0.70
C ASP A 98 -16.58 -15.77 1.58
N PRO A 99 -15.82 -16.82 1.92
CA PRO A 99 -14.67 -16.68 2.82
C PRO A 99 -13.57 -15.80 2.21
N LEU A 100 -12.93 -14.99 3.05
CA LEU A 100 -11.77 -14.18 2.64
C LEU A 100 -10.61 -15.09 2.19
N THR A 101 -10.29 -15.05 0.90
CA THR A 101 -9.17 -15.80 0.32
C THR A 101 -7.93 -14.93 0.18
N MET A 102 -6.76 -15.59 0.13
CA MET A 102 -5.50 -14.91 -0.16
C MET A 102 -5.52 -14.26 -1.56
N GLU A 103 -6.18 -14.90 -2.52
CA GLU A 103 -6.29 -14.44 -3.91
C GLU A 103 -7.02 -13.09 -4.00
N LEU A 104 -8.09 -12.89 -3.21
CA LEU A 104 -8.79 -11.61 -3.12
C LEU A 104 -7.88 -10.49 -2.62
N ILE A 105 -7.08 -10.75 -1.58
CA ILE A 105 -6.14 -9.77 -1.03
C ILE A 105 -5.04 -9.45 -2.05
N ILE A 106 -4.50 -10.47 -2.73
CA ILE A 106 -3.48 -10.27 -3.78
C ILE A 106 -4.05 -9.45 -4.93
N ALA A 107 -5.25 -9.78 -5.43
CA ALA A 107 -5.89 -9.03 -6.51
C ALA A 107 -6.14 -7.57 -6.12
N ALA A 108 -6.55 -7.30 -4.88
CA ALA A 108 -6.71 -5.95 -4.37
C ALA A 108 -5.37 -5.17 -4.33
N LEU A 109 -4.29 -5.83 -3.90
CA LEU A 109 -2.92 -5.26 -3.90
C LEU A 109 -2.43 -4.96 -5.32
N GLU A 110 -2.64 -5.88 -6.26
CA GLU A 110 -2.32 -5.69 -7.68
C GLU A 110 -3.09 -4.51 -8.29
N GLY A 111 -4.37 -4.35 -7.94
CA GLY A 111 -5.18 -3.20 -8.32
C GLY A 111 -4.64 -1.85 -7.83
N LYS A 112 -3.76 -1.85 -6.81
CA LYS A 112 -3.05 -0.68 -6.28
C LYS A 112 -1.60 -0.59 -6.76
N ASN A 113 -1.20 -1.37 -7.77
CA ASN A 113 0.16 -1.46 -8.31
C ASN A 113 1.21 -1.94 -7.30
N ILE A 114 0.81 -2.75 -6.32
CA ILE A 114 1.73 -3.37 -5.35
C ILE A 114 2.08 -4.77 -5.87
N PHE A 115 3.28 -4.90 -6.44
CA PHE A 115 3.74 -6.16 -7.07
C PHE A 115 4.90 -6.82 -6.34
N GLN A 116 5.57 -6.08 -5.44
CA GLN A 116 6.77 -6.56 -4.76
C GLN A 116 6.71 -6.33 -3.24
N GLY A 117 7.48 -7.15 -2.52
CA GLY A 117 7.57 -7.06 -1.07
C GLY A 117 6.35 -7.60 -0.33
N ILE A 118 5.44 -8.31 -1.01
CA ILE A 118 4.25 -8.92 -0.43
C ILE A 118 4.66 -10.06 0.51
N SER A 119 4.21 -10.00 1.76
CA SER A 119 4.45 -11.03 2.75
C SER A 119 3.29 -12.01 2.79
N SER A 120 3.40 -13.11 2.05
CA SER A 120 2.38 -14.18 2.05
C SER A 120 2.14 -14.74 3.46
N LYS A 121 3.16 -14.73 4.33
CA LYS A 121 3.04 -15.17 5.72
C LYS A 121 2.13 -14.24 6.52
N ASN A 122 2.30 -12.93 6.41
CA ASN A 122 1.45 -11.97 7.11
C ASN A 122 0.01 -12.06 6.61
N ILE A 123 -0.19 -12.20 5.30
CA ILE A 123 -1.54 -12.36 4.73
C ILE A 123 -2.22 -13.62 5.29
N LYS A 124 -1.51 -14.76 5.40
CA LYS A 124 -2.05 -15.97 6.04
C LYS A 124 -2.46 -15.73 7.49
N ASN A 125 -1.63 -15.03 8.26
CA ASN A 125 -1.93 -14.72 9.65
C ASN A 125 -3.16 -13.81 9.78
N ILE A 126 -3.26 -12.78 8.93
CA ILE A 126 -4.41 -11.87 8.91
C ILE A 126 -5.72 -12.64 8.65
N ILE A 127 -5.71 -13.58 7.70
CA ILE A 127 -6.88 -14.42 7.40
C ILE A 127 -7.17 -15.40 8.55
N ALA A 128 -6.14 -16.07 9.08
CA ALA A 128 -6.30 -17.09 10.12
C ALA A 128 -6.77 -16.50 11.46
N ASP A 129 -6.19 -15.36 11.85
CA ASP A 129 -6.48 -14.66 13.09
C ASP A 129 -7.68 -13.69 12.95
N LYS A 130 -8.28 -13.58 11.75
CA LYS A 130 -9.40 -12.69 11.41
C LYS A 130 -9.16 -11.24 11.86
N ILE A 131 -8.00 -10.69 11.51
CA ILE A 131 -7.64 -9.31 11.86
C ILE A 131 -8.44 -8.36 10.97
N PHE A 132 -9.52 -7.81 11.51
CA PHE A 132 -10.46 -6.92 10.84
C PHE A 132 -10.48 -5.54 11.50
N TYR A 133 -10.88 -4.51 10.74
CA TYR A 133 -10.95 -3.12 11.19
C TYR A 133 -9.63 -2.50 11.68
N GLU A 134 -8.51 -3.17 11.44
CA GLU A 134 -7.18 -2.71 11.81
C GLU A 134 -6.23 -2.78 10.61
N PRO A 135 -5.39 -1.74 10.40
CA PRO A 135 -4.41 -1.74 9.31
C PRO A 135 -3.27 -2.72 9.60
N ALA A 136 -3.19 -3.80 8.83
CA ALA A 136 -2.17 -4.82 8.96
C ALA A 136 -1.14 -4.73 7.81
N LEU A 137 0.15 -4.85 8.15
CA LEU A 137 1.24 -4.75 7.18
C LEU A 137 1.28 -5.99 6.26
N VAL A 138 1.00 -5.78 4.98
CA VAL A 138 0.96 -6.85 3.95
C VAL A 138 2.09 -6.80 2.95
N ALA A 139 2.66 -5.62 2.70
CA ALA A 139 3.84 -5.49 1.84
C ALA A 139 4.86 -4.51 2.41
N SER A 140 6.14 -4.82 2.24
CA SER A 140 7.27 -3.94 2.59
C SER A 140 8.34 -4.00 1.52
N GLY A 141 8.75 -2.82 1.06
CA GLY A 141 9.94 -2.64 0.24
C GLY A 141 11.22 -2.83 1.05
N LYS A 142 12.36 -2.83 0.36
CA LYS A 142 13.68 -2.83 0.98
C LYS A 142 14.24 -1.41 0.97
N SER A 143 14.58 -0.88 2.14
CA SER A 143 15.26 0.41 2.24
C SER A 143 16.65 0.37 1.62
N VAL A 144 17.02 1.44 0.92
CA VAL A 144 18.37 1.61 0.37
C VAL A 144 19.37 1.87 1.50
N VAL A 145 20.53 1.22 1.45
CA VAL A 145 21.63 1.49 2.38
C VAL A 145 22.76 2.12 1.60
N HIS A 146 23.08 3.38 1.87
CA HIS A 146 24.18 4.06 1.20
C HIS A 146 25.54 3.63 1.78
N GLY A 147 26.49 3.42 0.88
CA GLY A 147 27.87 3.16 1.22
C GLY A 147 28.53 4.41 1.82
N LYS A 148 29.35 4.20 2.84
CA LYS A 148 30.17 5.24 3.47
C LYS A 148 31.45 5.43 2.66
N ASN A 149 31.79 6.68 2.38
CA ASN A 149 33.07 7.03 1.75
C ASN A 149 34.24 6.52 2.60
N GLY A 150 35.31 6.12 1.93
CA GLY A 150 36.58 5.93 2.61
C GLY A 150 37.10 7.26 3.12
N TYR A 151 37.86 7.24 4.20
CA TYR A 151 38.46 8.44 4.77
C TYR A 151 39.80 8.12 5.43
N PRO A 152 40.72 9.09 5.52
CA PRO A 152 41.95 8.95 6.27
C PRO A 152 41.68 9.24 7.75
N GLU A 153 42.03 8.31 8.62
CA GLU A 153 42.13 8.55 10.05
C GLU A 153 43.55 9.04 10.36
N LEU A 154 43.66 10.23 10.94
CA LEU A 154 44.95 10.83 11.31
C LEU A 154 45.42 10.28 12.66
N LEU A 155 46.44 9.43 12.65
CA LEU A 155 46.96 8.78 13.86
C LEU A 155 47.98 9.65 14.59
N PHE A 156 48.64 10.58 13.88
CA PHE A 156 49.59 11.54 14.47
C PHE A 156 48.93 12.67 15.28
N ILE A 157 47.60 12.74 15.36
CA ILE A 157 46.92 13.72 16.22
C ILE A 157 46.39 12.97 17.46
N PRO A 158 46.57 13.52 18.68
CA PRO A 158 45.96 12.95 19.87
C PRO A 158 44.45 12.84 19.70
N GLU A 159 43.82 11.73 20.14
CA GLU A 159 42.40 11.47 19.92
C GLU A 159 41.48 12.63 20.30
N LYS A 160 41.78 13.33 21.40
CA LYS A 160 41.00 14.48 21.90
C LYS A 160 41.01 15.70 20.97
N SER A 161 41.97 15.78 20.07
CA SER A 161 42.14 16.88 19.12
C SER A 161 41.92 16.42 17.67
N ARG A 162 41.48 15.17 17.45
CA ARG A 162 41.19 14.69 16.10
C ARG A 162 39.93 15.36 15.55
N PRO A 163 39.96 15.82 14.29
CA PRO A 163 38.76 16.30 13.62
C PRO A 163 37.73 15.17 13.48
N ALA A 164 36.45 15.55 13.40
CA ALA A 164 35.36 14.59 13.25
C ALA A 164 35.58 13.69 12.01
N LEU A 165 35.32 12.40 12.16
CA LEU A 165 35.50 11.39 11.11
C LEU A 165 34.77 11.78 9.82
N GLY A 166 35.45 11.69 8.68
CA GLY A 166 34.90 12.04 7.37
C GLY A 166 34.88 13.54 7.05
N THR A 167 35.36 14.40 7.96
CA THR A 167 35.55 15.83 7.67
C THR A 167 36.79 16.04 6.79
N GLY A 168 36.67 16.87 5.76
CA GLY A 168 37.83 17.27 4.96
C GLY A 168 38.79 18.12 5.78
N VAL A 169 39.90 17.53 6.21
CA VAL A 169 40.93 18.23 7.00
C VAL A 169 41.92 18.88 6.06
N LYS A 170 42.04 20.21 6.11
CA LYS A 170 43.18 20.91 5.52
C LYS A 170 44.35 20.80 6.49
N LEU A 171 45.39 20.08 6.08
CA LEU A 171 46.59 19.89 6.91
C LEU A 171 47.29 21.22 7.24
N GLU A 172 47.08 22.26 6.44
CA GLU A 172 47.58 23.62 6.64
C GLU A 172 46.97 24.31 7.89
N GLU A 173 45.75 23.90 8.27
CA GLU A 173 45.03 24.48 9.42
C GLU A 173 45.34 23.73 10.72
N VAL A 174 46.12 22.64 10.66
CA VAL A 174 46.53 21.87 11.84
C VAL A 174 47.62 22.65 12.59
N THR A 175 47.24 23.24 13.72
CA THR A 175 48.11 24.11 14.53
C THR A 175 49.24 23.37 15.25
N VAL A 176 49.17 22.02 15.31
CA VAL A 176 50.09 21.20 16.10
C VAL A 176 51.07 20.48 15.17
N LEU A 177 52.32 20.95 15.16
CA LEU A 177 53.44 20.24 14.55
C LEU A 177 53.92 19.15 15.52
N GLN A 178 53.73 17.88 15.17
CA GLN A 178 54.32 16.76 15.90
C GLN A 178 55.60 16.27 15.24
N LYS A 179 56.60 15.94 16.07
CA LYS A 179 57.75 15.15 15.63
C LYS A 179 57.30 13.71 15.47
N VAL A 180 57.68 13.10 14.35
CA VAL A 180 57.38 11.70 14.02
C VAL A 180 58.68 10.99 13.66
N GLU A 181 58.75 9.69 13.94
CA GLU A 181 59.93 8.86 13.65
C GLU A 181 59.78 8.13 12.30
N GLU A 182 60.92 7.72 11.72
CA GLU A 182 60.90 6.93 10.49
C GLU A 182 60.20 5.59 10.74
N GLY A 183 59.15 5.30 9.95
CA GLY A 183 58.36 4.08 10.08
C GLY A 183 57.10 4.21 10.96
N GLN A 184 56.87 5.38 11.59
CA GLN A 184 55.65 5.62 12.35
C GLN A 184 54.40 5.67 11.45
N GLU A 185 53.31 5.02 11.87
CA GLU A 185 52.01 5.11 11.21
C GLU A 185 51.41 6.51 11.37
N LEU A 186 51.32 7.26 10.28
CA LEU A 186 50.77 8.62 10.28
C LEU A 186 49.26 8.62 10.03
N VAL A 187 48.80 7.78 9.11
CA VAL A 187 47.42 7.76 8.63
C VAL A 187 46.96 6.33 8.44
N ARG A 188 45.75 6.00 8.89
CA ARG A 188 45.06 4.76 8.57
C ARG A 188 43.96 5.02 7.55
N LEU A 189 43.95 4.28 6.46
CA LEU A 189 42.91 4.42 5.44
C LEU A 189 41.74 3.50 5.76
N MET A 190 40.58 4.12 6.00
CA MET A 190 39.32 3.38 6.10
C MET A 190 38.78 3.17 4.68
N SER A 191 38.59 1.91 4.31
CA SER A 191 38.01 1.54 3.01
C SER A 191 36.57 2.03 2.87
N ALA A 192 36.19 2.40 1.66
CA ALA A 192 34.79 2.69 1.38
C ALA A 192 33.94 1.42 1.52
N THR A 193 32.67 1.60 1.88
CA THR A 193 31.69 0.50 1.89
C THR A 193 30.80 0.60 0.65
N MET A 194 30.41 -0.55 0.13
CA MET A 194 29.39 -0.61 -0.92
C MET A 194 28.02 -0.28 -0.33
N GLY A 195 27.19 0.39 -1.13
CA GLY A 195 25.79 0.54 -0.80
C GLY A 195 24.98 -0.70 -1.21
N GLU A 196 23.87 -0.94 -0.54
CA GLU A 196 22.89 -1.96 -0.93
C GLU A 196 21.66 -1.30 -1.54
N ASN A 197 21.34 -1.69 -2.77
CA ASN A 197 20.14 -1.21 -3.46
C ASN A 197 18.88 -1.59 -2.68
N GLY A 198 17.93 -0.66 -2.64
CA GLY A 198 16.57 -0.88 -2.16
C GLY A 198 15.59 -1.08 -3.30
N TYR A 199 14.34 -1.35 -2.96
CA TYR A 199 13.23 -1.38 -3.90
C TYR A 199 11.94 -0.92 -3.19
N SER A 200 11.09 -0.17 -3.89
CA SER A 200 9.74 0.16 -3.43
C SER A 200 8.79 -1.03 -3.64
N ILE A 201 7.64 -1.01 -2.96
CA ILE A 201 6.57 -2.02 -3.15
C ILE A 201 5.93 -1.95 -4.55
N THR A 202 6.09 -0.81 -5.24
CA THR A 202 5.67 -0.56 -6.62
C THR A 202 6.67 -1.07 -7.67
N GLY A 203 7.79 -1.67 -7.24
CA GLY A 203 8.81 -2.22 -8.15
C GLY A 203 9.84 -1.21 -8.66
N LYS A 204 9.87 0.02 -8.12
CA LYS A 204 10.92 1.00 -8.43
C LYS A 204 12.21 0.60 -7.71
N LEU A 205 13.30 0.43 -8.46
CA LEU A 205 14.62 0.16 -7.89
C LEU A 205 15.22 1.45 -7.34
N ILE A 206 15.65 1.43 -6.08
CA ILE A 206 16.30 2.57 -5.41
C ILE A 206 17.79 2.28 -5.35
N THR A 207 18.55 2.88 -6.26
CA THR A 207 19.98 2.63 -6.39
C THR A 207 20.74 3.22 -5.21
N ALA A 208 21.57 2.39 -4.57
CA ALA A 208 22.46 2.86 -3.53
C ALA A 208 23.69 3.55 -4.12
N LYS A 209 24.08 4.65 -3.49
CA LYS A 209 25.39 5.25 -3.73
C LYS A 209 26.44 4.40 -3.04
N SER A 210 27.43 3.92 -3.80
CA SER A 210 28.64 3.33 -3.23
C SER A 210 29.52 4.42 -2.64
N GLY A 211 30.19 4.10 -1.53
CA GLY A 211 31.18 4.99 -0.96
C GLY A 211 32.33 5.24 -1.94
N LYS A 212 32.79 6.47 -2.02
CA LYS A 212 33.98 6.83 -2.79
C LYS A 212 35.24 6.38 -2.04
N GLN A 213 36.11 5.62 -2.71
CA GLN A 213 37.39 5.23 -2.14
C GLN A 213 38.26 6.47 -1.92
N TYR A 214 38.86 6.58 -0.73
CA TYR A 214 39.85 7.61 -0.47
C TYR A 214 41.20 7.21 -1.07
N ARG A 215 41.78 8.09 -1.88
CA ARG A 215 43.11 7.90 -2.45
C ARG A 215 44.08 8.84 -1.75
N ILE A 216 45.05 8.27 -1.05
CA ILE A 216 46.18 9.02 -0.51
C ILE A 216 47.25 9.17 -1.58
N ARG A 217 47.94 10.30 -1.56
CA ARG A 217 49.18 10.50 -2.30
C ARG A 217 50.28 10.81 -1.28
N PRO A 218 51.27 9.93 -1.09
CA PRO A 218 52.35 10.21 -0.15
C PRO A 218 53.10 11.47 -0.58
N GLY A 219 53.37 12.35 0.38
CA GLY A 219 54.21 13.53 0.20
C GLY A 219 55.70 13.20 0.35
N ARG A 220 56.55 14.23 0.28
CA ARG A 220 58.00 14.08 0.53
C ARG A 220 58.23 13.44 1.90
N ASN A 221 59.15 12.48 1.98
CA ASN A 221 59.51 11.72 3.19
C ASN A 221 58.40 10.84 3.77
N THR A 222 57.38 10.47 2.99
CA THR A 222 56.33 9.53 3.40
C THR A 222 56.16 8.40 2.38
N ARG A 223 55.70 7.23 2.83
CA ARG A 223 55.38 6.06 1.99
C ARG A 223 54.09 5.41 2.51
N TYR A 224 53.32 4.76 1.64
CA TYR A 224 52.08 4.04 1.97
C TYR A 224 52.11 2.63 1.40
#